data_AF-A0A838SPY4-F1
#
_entry.id   AF-A0A838SPY4-F1
#
_cell.length_a   1.000
_cell.length_b   1.000
_cell.length_c   1.000
_cell.angle_alpha   90.00
_cell.angle_beta   90.00
_cell.angle_gamma   90.00
#
_symmetry.space_group_name_H-M   'P 1'
#
loop_
_entity.id
_entity.type
_entity.pdbx_description
1 polymer ?
#
loop_
_entity_poly.entity_id
_entity_poly.type
_entity_poly.pdbx_seq_one_letter_code
_entity_poly.pdbx_strand_id
1 'polypeptide(L)' 'MNRSNGEPSVADADSGSGNKFDLVILGGGSGGYACALRAAELGMSVALVEKDKVGGTCLH' A
#
# COMPACT_ATOMS: atom_id res chain seq x y z
N MET A 1 18.84 1.57 20.32
CA MET A 1 17.48 2.09 20.11
C MET A 1 16.54 0.90 20.01
N ASN A 2 15.81 0.63 21.08
CA ASN A 2 15.24 -0.68 21.42
C ASN A 2 13.74 -0.74 21.08
N ARG A 3 13.35 -1.55 20.10
CA ARG A 3 11.94 -1.86 19.75
C ARG A 3 11.35 -2.85 20.77
N SER A 4 11.09 -2.40 22.00
CA SER A 4 10.66 -3.30 23.10
C SER A 4 9.32 -2.95 23.76
N ASN A 5 8.56 -2.00 23.21
CA ASN A 5 7.19 -1.74 23.65
C ASN A 5 6.27 -2.07 22.49
N GLY A 6 5.45 -3.11 22.64
CA GLY A 6 4.55 -3.66 21.63
C GLY A 6 3.83 -2.60 20.80
N GLU A 7 4.43 -2.30 19.65
CA GLU A 7 3.74 -1.65 18.55
C GLU A 7 2.66 -2.62 18.07
N PRO A 8 1.41 -2.16 17.86
CA PRO A 8 0.35 -3.03 17.38
C PRO A 8 0.85 -3.67 16.10
N SER A 9 1.19 -4.95 16.17
CA SER A 9 1.68 -5.64 14.99
C SER A 9 0.47 -5.68 14.07
N VAL A 10 0.60 -5.15 12.86
CA VAL A 10 -0.45 -5.19 11.83
C VAL A 10 -0.95 -6.62 11.55
N ALA A 11 -0.38 -7.64 12.20
CA ALA A 11 -0.85 -9.01 12.23
C ALA A 11 -2.21 -9.21 12.92
N ASP A 12 -2.66 -8.29 13.77
CA ASP A 12 -3.82 -8.53 14.67
C ASP A 12 -5.19 -8.04 14.12
N ALA A 13 -5.27 -7.52 12.89
CA ALA A 13 -6.49 -6.85 12.40
C ALA A 13 -7.40 -7.63 11.44
N ASP A 14 -7.06 -8.82 10.93
CA ASP A 14 -8.06 -9.60 10.17
C ASP A 14 -7.77 -11.11 10.15
N SER A 15 -8.62 -11.86 10.85
CA SER A 15 -8.71 -13.31 10.79
C SER A 15 -9.71 -13.68 9.70
N GLY A 16 -9.24 -14.01 8.50
CA GLY A 16 -10.12 -14.58 7.46
C GLY A 16 -9.66 -14.45 6.02
N SER A 17 -8.66 -15.25 5.57
CA SER A 17 -8.36 -15.41 4.14
C SER A 17 -8.25 -14.11 3.31
N GLY A 18 -7.90 -12.99 3.94
CA GLY A 18 -7.65 -11.71 3.31
C GLY A 18 -6.19 -11.60 2.90
N ASN A 19 -5.92 -11.18 1.67
CA ASN A 19 -4.56 -10.89 1.23
C ASN A 19 -3.98 -9.79 2.13
N LYS A 20 -2.91 -10.11 2.87
CA LYS A 20 -2.19 -9.12 3.67
C LYS A 20 -1.38 -8.22 2.75
N PHE A 21 -1.59 -6.91 2.90
CA PHE A 21 -0.81 -5.88 2.23
C PHE A 21 -0.08 -5.05 3.28
N ASP A 22 1.18 -4.74 3.01
CA ASP A 22 2.00 -3.85 3.84
C ASP A 22 1.63 -2.38 3.61
N LEU A 23 1.09 -2.07 2.43
CA LEU A 23 0.75 -0.71 2.02
C LEU A 23 -0.46 -0.70 1.08
N VAL A 24 -1.46 0.13 1.37
CA VAL A 24 -2.64 0.34 0.52
C VAL A 24 -2.65 1.78 0.03
N ILE A 25 -2.76 1.97 -1.28
CA ILE A 25 -2.80 3.28 -1.95
C ILE A 25 -4.18 3.48 -2.55
N LEU A 26 -4.83 4.57 -2.16
CA LEU A 26 -6.10 5.00 -2.74
C LEU A 26 -5.84 6.15 -3.72
N GLY A 27 -6.02 5.88 -5.01
CA GLY A 27 -5.76 6.79 -6.11
C GLY A 27 -4.47 6.46 -6.86
N GLY A 28 -4.60 6.09 -8.14
CA GLY A 28 -3.54 5.74 -9.07
C GLY A 28 -3.05 6.90 -9.95
N GLY A 29 -3.10 8.13 -9.44
CA GLY A 29 -2.50 9.31 -10.09
C GLY A 29 -0.96 9.26 -10.11
N SER A 30 -0.31 10.32 -10.58
CA SER A 30 1.16 10.40 -10.67
C SER A 30 1.88 10.06 -9.35
N GLY A 31 1.37 10.57 -8.23
CA GLY A 31 1.93 10.26 -6.89
C GLY A 31 1.63 8.83 -6.43
N GLY A 32 0.41 8.35 -6.62
CA GLY A 32 -0.01 7.03 -6.14
C GLY A 32 0.65 5.88 -6.90
N TYR A 33 0.71 5.97 -8.23
CA TYR A 33 1.40 4.98 -9.05
C TYR A 33 2.91 4.95 -8.78
N ALA A 34 3.56 6.11 -8.67
CA ALA A 34 4.99 6.18 -8.33
C ALA A 34 5.27 5.61 -6.93
N CYS A 35 4.40 5.87 -5.95
CA CYS A 35 4.49 5.29 -4.62
C CYS A 35 4.36 3.76 -4.65
N ALA A 36 3.40 3.23 -5.43
CA ALA A 36 3.18 1.79 -5.56
C ALA A 36 4.40 1.08 -6.13
N LEU A 37 4.97 1.63 -7.21
CA LEU A 37 6.20 1.10 -7.81
C LEU A 37 7.36 1.12 -6.81
N ARG A 38 7.56 2.25 -6.12
CA ARG A 38 8.67 2.35 -5.18
C ARG A 38 8.51 1.40 -3.98
N ALA A 39 7.29 1.22 -3.48
CA ALA A 39 7.02 0.28 -2.40
C ALA A 39 7.22 -1.17 -2.86
N ALA A 40 6.83 -1.52 -4.09
CA ALA A 40 7.07 -2.84 -4.66
C ALA A 40 8.58 -3.12 -4.85
N GLU A 41 9.36 -2.14 -5.31
CA GLU A 41 10.83 -2.25 -5.40
C GLU A 41 11.51 -2.47 -4.04
N LEU A 42 10.90 -1.98 -2.97
CA LEU A 42 11.35 -2.19 -1.59
C LEU A 42 10.88 -3.53 -1.00
N GLY A 43 10.19 -4.36 -1.79
CA GLY A 43 9.73 -5.69 -1.40
C GLY A 43 8.45 -5.70 -0.55
N MET A 44 7.70 -4.60 -0.55
CA MET A 44 6.42 -4.51 0.16
C MET A 44 5.29 -5.12 -0.67
N SER A 45 4.34 -5.79 -0.02
CA SER A 45 3.06 -6.18 -0.61
C SER A 45 2.16 -4.95 -0.71
N VAL A 46 1.84 -4.51 -1.94
CA VAL A 46 1.12 -3.26 -2.19
C VAL A 46 -0.24 -3.53 -2.84
N ALA A 47 -1.29 -2.91 -2.31
CA ALA A 47 -2.58 -2.80 -3.00
C ALA A 47 -2.78 -1.36 -3.48
N LEU A 48 -2.93 -1.16 -4.80
CA LEU A 48 -3.31 0.13 -5.38
C LEU A 48 -4.74 0.05 -5.88
N VAL A 49 -5.59 0.97 -5.42
CA VAL A 49 -7.01 1.05 -5.77
C VAL A 49 -7.26 2.36 -6.52
N GLU A 50 -7.73 2.24 -7.75
CA GLU A 50 -8.12 3.37 -8.60
C GLU A 50 -9.51 3.08 -9.18
N LYS A 51 -10.36 4.10 -9.24
CA LYS A 51 -11.71 4.00 -9.78
C LYS A 51 -11.71 4.04 -11.32
N ASP A 52 -10.87 4.92 -11.88
CA ASP A 52 -10.79 5.17 -13.32
C ASP A 52 -9.47 4.61 -13.88
N LYS A 53 -8.78 5.39 -14.73
CA LYS A 53 -7.51 4.99 -15.36
C LYS A 53 -6.30 5.44 -14.55
N VAL A 54 -5.32 4.55 -14.41
CA VAL A 54 -4.01 4.88 -13.83
C VAL A 54 -3.37 6.03 -14.59
N GLY A 55 -2.76 6.97 -13.86
CA GLY A 55 -2.20 8.22 -14.37
C GLY A 55 -2.94 9.47 -13.86
N GLY A 56 -4.20 9.32 -13.46
CA GLY A 56 -5.04 10.43 -12.96
C GLY A 56 -5.11 11.61 -13.94
N THR A 57 -5.42 12.80 -13.43
CA THR A 57 -5.61 14.02 -14.24
C THR A 57 -4.39 14.43 -15.08
N CYS A 58 -3.19 13.98 -14.71
CA CYS A 58 -1.98 14.30 -15.47
C CYS A 58 -1.94 13.58 -16.83
N LEU A 59 -2.59 12.42 -16.94
CA LEU A 59 -2.52 11.55 -18.11
C LEU A 59 -3.88 11.42 -18.83
N HIS A 60 -4.98 11.77 -18.15
CA HIS A 60 -6.36 11.65 -18.62
C HIS A 60 -7.19 12.85 -18.15
#